data_AF-A0A0K8U5D6-F1
#
_entry.id   AF-A0A0K8U5D6-F1
#
_cell.length_a   1.000
_cell.length_b   1.000
_cell.length_c   1.000
_cell.angle_alpha   90.00
_cell.angle_beta   90.00
_cell.angle_gamma   90.00
#
_symmetry.space_group_name_H-M   'P 1'
#
loop_
_entity.id
_entity.type
_entity.pdbx_description
1 polymer ?
#
loop_
_entity_poly.entity_id
_entity_poly.type
_entity_poly.pdbx_seq_one_letter_code
_entity_poly.pdbx_strand_id
1 'polypeptide(L)'
;MAQSNLQIGYFVIKALQCWLFLSYGFSQFKVADSRISGMTSPLEIDKSHPMSWDQIIDLDDSFRLLWTITDKDAMFEVQVRTHGYVGFGFSVNGRQEGTDIVIGWVDKGQTFFQDRHVSRTVNSTEPQVDASQDYVLLKGYENTTHTIIRFRRKLDTCDSVYDIPITNNTMRLMFLYDENDPPNGLVSPGSLPNIRNAWRQSRSVVLTERPIPTQSLENTRKLEFRNSGVELPYDDETLIWCKFFKLDKMKRKNHIVKYEPIFDSSWSVQYLQYITLYECHGSGPELEALAHEPGQQCHNIRNSQLSQTCNTYIASWSRGNSEFIYPPEVGYPLETNNMRFVMMETHYNNLNIDFEQFKINHMFDSSGLMLHITEKLRTHDAGLMSIGIEPNWHHIIPPSQKRVVSQGHCIEQCTGSLFPTEGINIFATMSRTHQIGVEVKLRQIRETRELAPIIADSNIDPNYQAFRRLTQVTRSLPSDRLIAECVYDTSSRQAITLGGPSMKEESCMVFALYYPKQKKLTSCHSSPSLSTVLHSLGIEYLNA
;
A
#
# COMPACT_ATOMS: atom_id res chain seq x y z
N MET A 1 -30.81 6.50 -26.71
CA MET A 1 -31.62 5.25 -26.60
C MET A 1 -30.89 3.97 -27.05
N ALA A 2 -29.67 4.03 -27.62
CA ALA A 2 -28.90 2.84 -27.99
C ALA A 2 -27.86 2.37 -26.93
N GLN A 3 -27.48 3.23 -25.97
CA GLN A 3 -26.51 2.88 -24.92
C GLN A 3 -27.12 2.16 -23.70
N SER A 4 -28.42 2.30 -23.43
CA SER A 4 -29.07 1.58 -22.32
C SER A 4 -29.28 0.09 -22.62
N ASN A 5 -29.38 -0.29 -23.90
CA ASN A 5 -29.68 -1.67 -24.30
C ASN A 5 -28.44 -2.59 -24.29
N LEU A 6 -27.23 -2.03 -24.41
CA LEU A 6 -25.99 -2.82 -24.30
C LEU A 6 -25.68 -3.24 -22.85
N GLN A 7 -26.01 -2.38 -21.88
CA GLN A 7 -25.80 -2.65 -20.45
C GLN A 7 -26.78 -3.71 -19.92
N ILE A 8 -28.02 -3.70 -20.42
CA ILE A 8 -29.04 -4.71 -20.09
C ILE A 8 -28.67 -6.07 -20.72
N GLY A 9 -28.16 -6.08 -21.96
CA GLY A 9 -27.70 -7.30 -22.62
C GLY A 9 -26.57 -8.02 -21.88
N TYR A 10 -25.62 -7.26 -21.31
CA TYR A 10 -24.51 -7.83 -20.53
C TYR A 10 -24.96 -8.44 -19.19
N PHE A 11 -25.93 -7.81 -18.52
CA PHE A 11 -26.53 -8.34 -17.29
C PHE A 11 -27.33 -9.62 -17.52
N VAL A 12 -28.09 -9.68 -18.63
CA VAL A 12 -28.89 -10.87 -18.98
C VAL A 12 -27.98 -12.06 -19.31
N ILE A 13 -26.85 -11.84 -20.00
CA ILE A 13 -25.91 -12.92 -20.35
C ILE A 13 -25.18 -13.46 -19.10
N LYS A 14 -24.78 -12.59 -18.15
CA LYS A 14 -24.20 -13.04 -16.86
C LYS A 14 -25.21 -13.78 -15.98
N ALA A 15 -26.47 -13.33 -15.94
CA ALA A 15 -27.52 -14.02 -15.19
C ALA A 15 -27.85 -15.41 -15.78
N LEU A 16 -27.82 -15.55 -17.12
CA LEU A 16 -28.02 -16.82 -17.82
C LEU A 16 -26.86 -17.81 -17.63
N GLN A 17 -25.61 -17.34 -17.56
CA GLN A 17 -24.48 -18.21 -17.21
C GLN A 17 -24.61 -18.76 -15.78
N CYS A 18 -25.11 -17.99 -14.81
CA CYS A 18 -25.34 -18.47 -13.45
C CYS A 18 -26.54 -19.43 -13.33
N TRP A 19 -27.62 -19.22 -14.10
CA TRP A 19 -28.80 -20.11 -14.08
C TRP A 19 -28.54 -21.49 -14.69
N LEU A 20 -27.68 -21.58 -15.72
CA LEU A 20 -27.33 -22.85 -16.36
C LEU A 20 -26.50 -23.79 -15.46
N PHE A 21 -25.79 -23.25 -14.45
CA PHE A 21 -25.08 -24.07 -13.45
C PHE A 21 -26.00 -24.58 -12.32
N LEU A 22 -27.12 -23.88 -12.04
CA LEU A 22 -28.09 -24.30 -11.01
C LEU A 22 -29.08 -25.36 -11.52
N SER A 23 -29.36 -25.43 -12.83
CA SER A 23 -30.32 -26.39 -13.40
C SER A 23 -29.76 -27.80 -13.63
N TYR A 24 -28.45 -28.02 -13.51
CA TYR A 24 -27.84 -29.35 -13.57
C TYR A 24 -27.81 -30.10 -12.22
N GLY A 25 -28.26 -29.47 -11.13
CA GLY A 25 -28.23 -30.04 -9.77
C GLY A 25 -29.55 -30.60 -9.24
N PHE A 26 -30.66 -30.48 -9.96
CA PHE A 26 -31.98 -30.92 -9.50
C PHE A 26 -32.53 -32.09 -10.32
N SER A 27 -31.97 -33.28 -10.12
CA SER A 27 -32.75 -34.51 -10.24
C SER A 27 -32.10 -35.62 -9.42
N GLN A 28 -32.60 -35.80 -8.18
CA GLN A 28 -32.82 -37.08 -7.50
C GLN A 28 -32.99 -36.84 -5.99
N PHE A 29 -34.23 -36.61 -5.56
CA PHE A 29 -34.63 -36.89 -4.18
C PHE A 29 -35.28 -38.27 -4.15
N LYS A 30 -34.63 -39.23 -3.49
CA LYS A 30 -35.28 -40.43 -2.94
C LYS A 30 -34.99 -40.48 -1.45
N VAL A 31 -36.07 -40.51 -0.68
CA VAL A 31 -36.08 -40.77 0.77
C VAL A 31 -35.59 -42.19 1.01
N ALA A 32 -34.56 -42.34 1.85
CA ALA A 32 -34.15 -43.63 2.39
C ALA A 32 -33.59 -43.44 3.81
N ASP A 33 -34.35 -43.90 4.80
CA ASP A 33 -33.88 -44.25 6.14
C ASP A 33 -32.79 -45.34 6.03
N SER A 34 -31.62 -45.16 6.64
CA SER A 34 -30.81 -46.30 7.06
C SER A 34 -29.72 -45.95 8.07
N ARG A 35 -29.70 -46.79 9.11
CA ARG A 35 -28.73 -46.93 10.19
C ARG A 35 -27.30 -47.10 9.66
N ILE A 36 -26.36 -46.52 10.40
CA ILE A 36 -24.92 -46.60 10.19
C ILE A 36 -24.44 -48.04 10.49
N SER A 37 -23.88 -48.69 9.47
CA SER A 37 -22.97 -49.84 9.57
C SER A 37 -21.88 -49.62 8.54
N GLY A 38 -20.63 -49.60 9.00
CA GLY A 38 -19.49 -49.04 8.28
C GLY A 38 -19.08 -49.76 7.00
N MET A 39 -18.47 -48.98 6.12
CA MET A 39 -17.37 -49.43 5.26
C MET A 39 -16.53 -48.20 4.89
N THR A 40 -15.33 -48.14 5.47
CA THR A 40 -14.31 -47.12 5.25
C THR A 40 -13.68 -47.30 3.87
N SER A 41 -13.77 -46.29 3.01
CA SER A 41 -12.79 -46.02 1.96
C SER A 41 -12.15 -44.65 2.27
N PRO A 42 -10.84 -44.58 2.55
CA PRO A 42 -10.19 -43.29 2.80
C PRO A 42 -10.12 -42.53 1.48
N LEU A 43 -10.78 -41.37 1.41
CA LEU A 43 -10.34 -40.32 0.50
C LEU A 43 -8.93 -39.95 0.93
N GLU A 44 -7.97 -40.13 0.02
CA GLU A 44 -6.59 -39.65 0.17
C GLU A 44 -6.61 -38.14 0.38
N ILE A 45 -6.63 -37.75 1.65
CA ILE A 45 -6.16 -36.44 2.08
C ILE A 45 -4.64 -36.53 1.92
N ASP A 46 -4.10 -35.86 0.90
CA ASP A 46 -2.67 -35.63 0.77
C ASP A 46 -2.16 -34.93 2.04
N LYS A 47 -1.69 -35.75 2.98
CA LYS A 47 -0.95 -35.37 4.16
C LYS A 47 0.53 -35.55 3.85
N SER A 48 1.19 -34.61 3.18
CA SER A 48 2.64 -34.37 3.42
C SER A 48 3.29 -33.20 2.70
N HIS A 49 2.58 -32.35 1.96
CA HIS A 49 3.19 -31.07 1.57
C HIS A 49 2.89 -30.03 2.65
N PRO A 50 3.89 -29.56 3.43
CA PRO A 50 3.70 -28.39 4.26
C PRO A 50 3.24 -27.26 3.34
N MET A 51 2.02 -26.77 3.59
CA MET A 51 1.47 -25.62 2.86
C MET A 51 2.44 -24.46 3.07
N SER A 52 3.12 -24.07 1.99
CA SER A 52 3.96 -22.88 1.98
C SER A 52 3.02 -21.68 1.88
N TRP A 53 3.14 -20.76 2.81
CA TRP A 53 2.41 -19.49 2.77
C TRP A 53 3.20 -18.49 1.94
N ASP A 54 2.50 -17.81 1.03
CA ASP A 54 3.11 -16.74 0.26
C ASP A 54 3.45 -15.55 1.15
N GLN A 55 2.54 -15.19 2.06
CA GLN A 55 2.65 -14.01 2.89
C GLN A 55 2.39 -14.33 4.35
N ILE A 56 3.15 -13.66 5.23
CA ILE A 56 3.06 -13.78 6.68
C ILE A 56 3.23 -12.38 7.27
N ILE A 57 2.24 -11.93 8.05
CA ILE A 57 2.31 -10.66 8.77
C ILE A 57 1.80 -10.82 10.20
N ASP A 58 2.40 -10.07 11.10
CA ASP A 58 1.90 -9.88 12.46
C ASP A 58 1.08 -8.57 12.46
N LEU A 59 -0.24 -8.67 12.71
CA LEU A 59 -1.14 -7.51 12.72
C LEU A 59 -0.99 -6.71 14.04
N ASP A 60 -0.78 -7.45 15.12
CA ASP A 60 -0.33 -7.00 16.44
C ASP A 60 0.49 -8.10 17.14
N ASP A 61 0.85 -7.91 18.41
CA ASP A 61 1.68 -8.85 19.18
C ASP A 61 1.04 -10.24 19.38
N SER A 62 -0.27 -10.36 19.19
CA SER A 62 -1.07 -11.55 19.48
C SER A 62 -1.74 -12.15 18.25
N PHE A 63 -1.84 -11.42 17.14
CA PHE A 63 -2.56 -11.82 15.94
C PHE A 63 -1.62 -11.94 14.74
N ARG A 64 -1.35 -13.18 14.32
CA ARG A 64 -0.59 -13.50 13.12
C ARG A 64 -1.51 -13.96 11.99
N LEU A 65 -1.32 -13.38 10.81
CA LEU A 65 -2.04 -13.73 9.59
C LEU A 65 -1.08 -14.34 8.57
N LEU A 66 -1.48 -15.48 8.01
CA LEU A 66 -0.79 -16.14 6.91
C LEU A 66 -1.77 -16.32 5.75
N TRP A 67 -1.33 -16.07 4.53
CA TRP A 67 -2.19 -16.30 3.37
C TRP A 67 -1.45 -16.65 2.09
N THR A 68 -2.18 -17.28 1.19
CA THR A 68 -1.78 -17.58 -0.19
C THR A 68 -2.98 -17.32 -1.08
N ILE A 69 -2.74 -16.69 -2.24
CA ILE A 69 -3.77 -16.40 -3.23
C ILE A 69 -3.51 -17.20 -4.50
N THR A 70 -4.54 -17.92 -4.93
CA THR A 70 -4.62 -18.57 -6.23
C THR A 70 -5.52 -17.75 -7.17
N ASP A 71 -5.68 -18.18 -8.43
CA ASP A 71 -6.49 -17.43 -9.41
C ASP A 71 -7.97 -17.23 -9.01
N LYS A 72 -8.51 -18.05 -8.09
CA LYS A 72 -9.93 -18.02 -7.71
C LYS A 72 -10.17 -17.97 -6.20
N ASP A 73 -9.29 -18.56 -5.42
CA ASP A 73 -9.45 -18.72 -3.98
C ASP A 73 -8.28 -18.09 -3.23
N ALA A 74 -8.60 -17.46 -2.11
CA ALA A 74 -7.65 -17.05 -1.09
C ALA A 74 -7.74 -18.02 0.10
N MET A 75 -6.58 -18.51 0.51
CA MET A 75 -6.40 -19.39 1.65
C MET A 75 -5.81 -18.58 2.79
N PHE A 76 -6.43 -18.64 3.96
CA PHE A 76 -6.00 -17.90 5.13
C PHE A 76 -5.79 -18.83 6.31
N GLU A 77 -4.81 -18.50 7.15
CA GLU A 77 -4.69 -19.00 8.51
C GLU A 77 -4.47 -17.83 9.47
N VAL A 78 -5.32 -17.77 10.48
CA VAL A 78 -5.15 -16.85 11.62
C VAL A 78 -4.64 -17.64 12.81
N GLN A 79 -3.60 -17.12 13.45
CA GLN A 79 -3.03 -17.68 14.67
C GLN A 79 -3.08 -16.58 15.72
N VAL A 80 -3.96 -16.74 16.71
CA VAL A 80 -4.25 -15.68 17.68
C VAL A 80 -3.98 -16.18 19.08
N ARG A 81 -3.23 -15.42 19.88
CA ARG A 81 -2.89 -15.77 21.27
C ARG A 81 -4.09 -15.56 22.20
N THR A 82 -5.05 -16.48 22.12
CA THR A 82 -6.26 -16.52 22.93
C THR A 82 -6.84 -17.94 22.95
N HIS A 83 -7.69 -18.24 23.92
CA HIS A 83 -8.59 -19.40 23.97
C HIS A 83 -10.07 -18.99 23.80
N GLY A 84 -10.30 -17.78 23.30
CA GLY A 84 -11.61 -17.24 23.00
C GLY A 84 -11.85 -17.13 21.49
N TYR A 85 -12.90 -16.40 21.12
CA TYR A 85 -13.20 -16.20 19.71
C TYR A 85 -12.20 -15.28 19.00
N VAL A 86 -12.05 -15.54 17.70
CA VAL A 86 -11.22 -14.77 16.78
C VAL A 86 -12.07 -14.35 15.58
N GLY A 87 -11.82 -13.15 15.08
CA GLY A 87 -12.45 -12.64 13.87
C GLY A 87 -11.45 -11.98 12.93
N PHE A 88 -11.66 -12.18 11.63
CA PHE A 88 -10.84 -11.63 10.56
C PHE A 88 -11.68 -11.31 9.34
N GLY A 89 -11.45 -10.15 8.74
CA GLY A 89 -12.27 -9.67 7.64
C GLY A 89 -11.69 -8.47 6.91
N PHE A 90 -12.53 -7.85 6.10
CA PHE A 90 -12.18 -6.78 5.21
C PHE A 90 -13.11 -5.58 5.39
N SER A 91 -12.57 -4.39 5.19
CA SER A 91 -13.32 -3.14 5.09
C SER A 91 -12.79 -2.30 3.94
N VAL A 92 -13.68 -1.50 3.34
CA VAL A 92 -13.32 -0.56 2.28
C VAL A 92 -12.49 0.59 2.84
N ASN A 93 -12.85 1.11 4.02
CA ASN A 93 -12.27 2.34 4.59
C ASN A 93 -11.64 2.11 5.98
N GLY A 94 -11.65 0.87 6.49
CA GLY A 94 -11.11 0.53 7.80
C GLY A 94 -12.05 0.82 8.97
N ARG A 95 -13.28 1.28 8.69
CA ARG A 95 -14.36 1.38 9.69
C ARG A 95 -15.04 0.03 9.87
N GLN A 96 -15.64 -0.14 11.04
CA GLN A 96 -16.41 -1.33 11.39
C GLN A 96 -17.67 -1.44 10.52
N GLU A 97 -18.34 -0.34 10.20
CA GLU A 97 -19.57 -0.39 9.39
C GLU A 97 -19.31 -0.96 7.99
N GLY A 98 -20.13 -1.93 7.58
CA GLY A 98 -19.99 -2.58 6.27
C GLY A 98 -18.76 -3.49 6.15
N THR A 99 -18.20 -3.93 7.27
CA THR A 99 -17.15 -4.95 7.32
C THR A 99 -17.73 -6.32 6.98
N ASP A 100 -17.04 -7.04 6.11
CA ASP A 100 -17.20 -8.46 5.77
C ASP A 100 -16.21 -9.24 6.64
N ILE A 101 -16.68 -10.14 7.52
CA ILE A 101 -15.84 -10.74 8.56
C ILE A 101 -16.23 -12.17 8.90
N VAL A 102 -15.24 -13.04 8.96
CA VAL A 102 -15.42 -14.37 9.52
C VAL A 102 -15.10 -14.39 11.01
N ILE A 103 -15.90 -15.12 11.79
CA ILE A 103 -15.67 -15.34 13.23
C ILE A 103 -15.66 -16.84 13.52
N GLY A 104 -14.72 -17.27 14.37
CA GLY A 104 -14.71 -18.64 14.86
C GLY A 104 -14.06 -18.79 16.23
N TRP A 105 -14.34 -19.92 16.87
CA TRP A 105 -13.86 -20.30 18.20
C TRP A 105 -13.91 -21.82 18.39
N VAL A 106 -13.40 -22.33 19.52
CA VAL A 106 -13.36 -23.78 19.79
C VAL A 106 -13.94 -24.11 21.17
N ASP A 107 -15.24 -24.43 21.22
CA ASP A 107 -15.87 -24.90 22.46
C ASP A 107 -15.79 -26.43 22.56
N LYS A 108 -15.20 -26.94 23.64
CA LYS A 108 -15.07 -28.39 23.95
C LYS A 108 -14.51 -29.24 22.80
N GLY A 109 -13.55 -28.68 22.06
CA GLY A 109 -12.91 -29.36 20.93
C GLY A 109 -13.72 -29.33 19.63
N GLN A 110 -14.90 -28.71 19.61
CA GLN A 110 -15.67 -28.45 18.40
C GLN A 110 -15.38 -27.02 17.92
N THR A 111 -14.97 -26.89 16.66
CA THR A 111 -14.83 -25.57 16.03
C THR A 111 -16.19 -25.04 15.59
N PHE A 112 -16.47 -23.80 15.98
CA PHE A 112 -17.55 -22.99 15.46
C PHE A 112 -16.96 -21.96 14.52
N PHE A 113 -17.61 -21.75 13.37
CA PHE A 113 -17.09 -20.90 12.31
C PHE A 113 -18.25 -20.33 11.51
N GLN A 114 -18.26 -19.01 11.33
CA GLN A 114 -19.39 -18.29 10.79
C GLN A 114 -18.94 -17.11 9.95
N ASP A 115 -19.51 -17.03 8.76
CA ASP A 115 -19.50 -15.81 7.96
C ASP A 115 -20.46 -14.79 8.56
N ARG A 116 -19.99 -13.57 8.72
CA ARG A 116 -20.67 -12.47 9.39
C ARG A 116 -20.39 -11.15 8.69
N HIS A 117 -21.25 -10.18 8.93
CA HIS A 117 -21.07 -8.83 8.42
C HIS A 117 -21.51 -7.79 9.44
N VAL A 118 -20.95 -6.58 9.35
CA VAL A 118 -21.40 -5.44 10.16
C VAL A 118 -22.31 -4.56 9.30
N SER A 119 -23.51 -4.27 9.80
CA SER A 119 -24.48 -3.45 9.07
C SER A 119 -23.97 -2.03 8.82
N ARG A 120 -24.30 -1.47 7.65
CA ARG A 120 -24.03 -0.05 7.31
C ARG A 120 -25.11 0.91 7.82
N THR A 121 -26.29 0.40 8.15
CA THR A 121 -27.49 1.21 8.44
C THR A 121 -27.89 1.17 9.90
N VAL A 122 -27.52 0.11 10.61
CA VAL A 122 -27.81 -0.05 12.04
C VAL A 122 -26.68 0.55 12.83
N ASN A 123 -26.99 1.36 13.85
CA ASN A 123 -26.01 1.92 14.78
C ASN A 123 -25.52 0.85 15.78
N SER A 124 -24.96 -0.24 15.26
CA SER A 124 -24.37 -1.34 16.01
C SER A 124 -23.11 -1.80 15.30
N THR A 125 -22.06 -2.02 16.08
CA THR A 125 -20.76 -2.52 15.61
C THR A 125 -20.64 -4.03 15.77
N GLU A 126 -21.73 -4.68 16.13
CA GLU A 126 -21.78 -6.12 16.34
C GLU A 126 -21.94 -6.88 15.01
N PRO A 127 -21.00 -7.79 14.67
CA PRO A 127 -21.11 -8.64 13.49
C PRO A 127 -22.34 -9.56 13.56
N GLN A 128 -23.20 -9.45 12.57
CA GLN A 128 -24.41 -10.27 12.39
C GLN A 128 -24.09 -11.46 11.48
N VAL A 129 -24.75 -12.60 11.70
CA VAL A 129 -24.59 -13.78 10.84
C VAL A 129 -25.06 -13.45 9.43
N ASP A 130 -24.19 -13.72 8.45
CA ASP A 130 -24.52 -13.52 7.05
C ASP A 130 -25.48 -14.62 6.55
N ALA A 131 -26.44 -14.23 5.72
CA ALA A 131 -27.37 -15.16 5.10
C ALA A 131 -26.67 -16.04 4.05
N SER A 132 -25.64 -15.52 3.40
CA SER A 132 -24.68 -16.30 2.63
C SER A 132 -23.55 -16.77 3.54
N GLN A 133 -22.96 -17.92 3.26
CA GLN A 133 -21.80 -18.43 4.02
C GLN A 133 -20.71 -18.75 3.02
N ASP A 134 -19.93 -17.74 2.66
CA ASP A 134 -18.97 -17.79 1.56
C ASP A 134 -17.56 -18.23 2.00
N TYR A 135 -17.30 -18.16 3.31
CA TYR A 135 -16.09 -18.67 3.92
C TYR A 135 -16.23 -20.16 4.25
N VAL A 136 -15.23 -20.94 3.87
CA VAL A 136 -15.21 -22.39 4.10
C VAL A 136 -14.12 -22.75 5.09
N LEU A 137 -14.52 -23.24 6.26
CA LEU A 137 -13.61 -23.78 7.28
C LEU A 137 -12.83 -24.98 6.73
N LEU A 138 -11.52 -24.98 6.96
CA LEU A 138 -10.64 -26.10 6.61
C LEU A 138 -10.03 -26.76 7.85
N LYS A 139 -9.68 -25.95 8.85
CA LYS A 139 -9.10 -26.41 10.11
C LYS A 139 -9.42 -25.40 11.20
N GLY A 140 -9.82 -25.87 12.37
CA GLY A 140 -9.93 -25.05 13.57
C GLY A 140 -9.50 -25.87 14.78
N TYR A 141 -8.69 -25.31 15.66
CA TYR A 141 -8.29 -25.94 16.91
C TYR A 141 -7.63 -24.92 17.84
N GLU A 142 -7.62 -25.24 19.13
CA GLU A 142 -6.83 -24.54 20.11
C GLU A 142 -5.61 -25.38 20.50
N ASN A 143 -4.47 -24.71 20.61
CA ASN A 143 -3.28 -25.28 21.25
C ASN A 143 -3.15 -24.72 22.68
N THR A 144 -1.98 -24.88 23.31
CA THR A 144 -1.75 -24.42 24.69
C THR A 144 -1.87 -22.91 24.91
N THR A 145 -1.84 -22.10 23.85
CA THR A 145 -1.73 -20.64 23.94
C THR A 145 -2.52 -19.88 22.86
N HIS A 146 -2.93 -20.55 21.79
CA HIS A 146 -3.50 -19.92 20.60
C HIS A 146 -4.72 -20.67 20.08
N THR A 147 -5.65 -19.89 19.55
CA THR A 147 -6.73 -20.32 18.66
C THR A 147 -6.24 -20.19 17.23
N ILE A 148 -6.34 -21.27 16.46
CA ILE A 148 -5.86 -21.35 15.09
C ILE A 148 -7.01 -21.73 14.18
N ILE A 149 -7.33 -20.86 13.22
CA ILE A 149 -8.38 -21.09 12.24
C ILE A 149 -7.83 -20.92 10.84
N ARG A 150 -8.01 -21.96 10.02
CA ARG A 150 -7.68 -21.99 8.61
C ARG A 150 -8.94 -22.13 7.80
N PHE A 151 -9.08 -21.29 6.79
CA PHE A 151 -10.25 -21.24 5.94
C PHE A 151 -9.87 -20.82 4.51
N ARG A 152 -10.82 -21.02 3.59
CA ARG A 152 -10.73 -20.52 2.23
C ARG A 152 -11.93 -19.66 1.90
N ARG A 153 -11.72 -18.69 1.02
CA ARG A 153 -12.76 -17.81 0.49
C ARG A 153 -12.48 -17.56 -0.99
N LYS A 154 -13.50 -17.49 -1.81
CA LYS A 154 -13.33 -17.01 -3.19
C LYS A 154 -12.88 -15.54 -3.18
N LEU A 155 -12.13 -15.13 -4.20
CA LEU A 155 -11.77 -13.71 -4.37
C LEU A 155 -13.00 -12.84 -4.63
N ASP A 156 -13.97 -13.37 -5.37
CA ASP A 156 -15.28 -12.78 -5.59
C ASP A 156 -16.33 -13.84 -5.24
N THR A 157 -17.09 -13.58 -4.18
CA THR A 157 -18.12 -14.49 -3.66
C THR A 157 -19.44 -14.35 -4.40
N CYS A 158 -19.58 -13.30 -5.21
CA CYS A 158 -20.81 -12.91 -5.90
C CYS A 158 -21.95 -12.48 -4.96
N ASP A 159 -21.72 -12.38 -3.65
CA ASP A 159 -22.59 -11.65 -2.73
C ASP A 159 -22.16 -10.16 -2.71
N SER A 160 -22.80 -9.35 -3.55
CA SER A 160 -22.47 -7.91 -3.59
C SER A 160 -23.10 -7.10 -2.46
N VAL A 161 -23.91 -7.72 -1.59
CA VAL A 161 -24.68 -7.00 -0.57
C VAL A 161 -23.83 -6.80 0.68
N TYR A 162 -23.20 -7.88 1.14
CA TYR A 162 -22.47 -7.90 2.41
C TYR A 162 -20.98 -8.16 2.25
N ASP A 163 -20.59 -8.87 1.20
CA ASP A 163 -19.20 -9.24 0.94
C ASP A 163 -18.40 -8.18 0.19
N ILE A 164 -17.10 -8.14 0.49
CA ILE A 164 -16.12 -7.28 -0.17
C ILE A 164 -15.20 -8.14 -1.04
N PRO A 165 -15.19 -7.96 -2.38
CA PRO A 165 -14.32 -8.71 -3.25
C PRO A 165 -12.84 -8.38 -3.00
N ILE A 166 -12.00 -9.42 -3.01
CA ILE A 166 -10.56 -9.29 -2.92
C ILE A 166 -10.02 -8.95 -4.32
N THR A 167 -9.46 -7.76 -4.45
CA THR A 167 -8.91 -7.26 -5.73
C THR A 167 -7.43 -6.89 -5.60
N ASN A 168 -6.88 -6.23 -6.62
CA ASN A 168 -5.54 -5.64 -6.60
C ASN A 168 -5.48 -4.25 -5.94
N ASN A 169 -6.61 -3.75 -5.45
CA ASN A 169 -6.68 -2.49 -4.71
C ASN A 169 -6.17 -2.67 -3.28
N THR A 170 -5.86 -1.55 -2.61
CA THR A 170 -5.62 -1.59 -1.16
C THR A 170 -6.89 -2.01 -0.44
N MET A 171 -6.76 -2.91 0.54
CA MET A 171 -7.84 -3.37 1.40
C MET A 171 -7.48 -3.11 2.86
N ARG A 172 -8.48 -2.94 3.73
CA ARG A 172 -8.25 -2.77 5.17
C ARG A 172 -8.61 -4.08 5.84
N LEU A 173 -7.61 -4.70 6.44
CA LEU A 173 -7.76 -5.87 7.26
C LEU A 173 -8.42 -5.45 8.57
N MET A 174 -9.54 -6.07 8.85
CA MET A 174 -10.30 -5.91 10.08
C MET A 174 -10.09 -7.17 10.91
N PHE A 175 -9.79 -7.01 12.19
CA PHE A 175 -9.59 -8.16 13.07
C PHE A 175 -10.03 -7.83 14.49
N LEU A 176 -10.43 -8.89 15.19
CA LEU A 176 -10.93 -8.82 16.55
C LEU A 176 -10.67 -10.13 17.26
N TYR A 177 -10.52 -10.08 18.58
CA TYR A 177 -10.44 -11.27 19.42
C TYR A 177 -10.71 -10.92 20.88
N ASP A 178 -11.24 -11.90 21.60
CA ASP A 178 -11.44 -11.85 23.05
C ASP A 178 -10.91 -13.15 23.68
N GLU A 179 -10.78 -13.17 25.01
CA GLU A 179 -10.38 -14.35 25.77
C GLU A 179 -11.55 -15.30 26.05
N ASN A 180 -12.79 -14.83 25.88
CA ASN A 180 -13.99 -15.60 26.18
C ASN A 180 -14.73 -16.00 24.91
N ASP A 181 -15.20 -17.24 24.89
CA ASP A 181 -16.09 -17.73 23.84
C ASP A 181 -17.55 -17.29 24.04
N PRO A 182 -18.35 -17.30 22.96
CA PRO A 182 -19.81 -17.23 23.07
C PRO A 182 -20.34 -18.30 24.03
N PRO A 183 -21.14 -17.93 25.04
CA PRO A 183 -21.59 -18.86 26.05
C PRO A 183 -22.40 -19.99 25.44
N ASN A 184 -22.08 -21.24 25.78
CA ASN A 184 -22.71 -22.45 25.27
C ASN A 184 -22.70 -22.58 23.72
N GLY A 185 -21.72 -21.98 23.04
CA GLY A 185 -21.64 -22.00 21.58
C GLY A 185 -22.79 -21.23 20.90
N LEU A 186 -23.35 -20.22 21.57
CA LEU A 186 -24.46 -19.42 21.02
C LEU A 186 -24.03 -18.66 19.77
N VAL A 187 -24.89 -18.75 18.75
CA VAL A 187 -24.66 -18.19 17.41
C VAL A 187 -25.55 -16.99 17.08
N SER A 188 -26.48 -16.63 17.96
CA SER A 188 -27.44 -15.55 17.75
C SER A 188 -26.77 -14.16 17.82
N PRO A 189 -27.39 -13.11 17.26
CA PRO A 189 -27.03 -11.73 17.59
C PRO A 189 -26.96 -11.51 19.11
N GLY A 190 -25.99 -10.74 19.58
CA GLY A 190 -25.72 -10.50 20.99
C GLY A 190 -24.82 -11.56 21.65
N SER A 191 -24.42 -12.63 20.95
CA SER A 191 -23.70 -13.75 21.58
C SER A 191 -22.20 -13.53 21.79
N LEU A 192 -21.60 -12.53 21.13
CA LEU A 192 -20.16 -12.28 21.19
C LEU A 192 -19.81 -11.45 22.44
N PRO A 193 -19.07 -12.01 23.42
CA PRO A 193 -18.71 -11.25 24.61
C PRO A 193 -17.74 -10.12 24.28
N ASN A 194 -17.87 -8.98 24.99
CA ASN A 194 -16.94 -7.84 24.95
C ASN A 194 -16.63 -7.27 23.55
N ILE A 195 -17.52 -7.43 22.57
CA ILE A 195 -17.26 -7.09 21.16
C ILE A 195 -16.69 -5.68 20.95
N ARG A 196 -17.12 -4.68 21.74
CA ARG A 196 -16.62 -3.30 21.67
C ARG A 196 -15.11 -3.20 21.92
N ASN A 197 -14.59 -4.00 22.86
CA ASN A 197 -13.18 -4.02 23.23
C ASN A 197 -12.39 -5.06 22.43
N ALA A 198 -13.07 -6.00 21.76
CA ALA A 198 -12.42 -7.04 20.98
C ALA A 198 -11.84 -6.53 19.65
N TRP A 199 -12.42 -5.46 19.09
CA TRP A 199 -11.91 -4.84 17.87
C TRP A 199 -10.48 -4.30 18.04
N ARG A 200 -9.68 -4.42 16.98
CA ARG A 200 -8.32 -3.88 16.90
C ARG A 200 -8.22 -2.84 15.78
N GLN A 201 -7.13 -2.08 15.77
CA GLN A 201 -6.87 -1.09 14.72
C GLN A 201 -6.66 -1.79 13.38
N SER A 202 -7.39 -1.37 12.36
CA SER A 202 -7.29 -1.94 11.02
C SER A 202 -5.91 -1.72 10.39
N ARG A 203 -5.55 -2.62 9.47
CA ARG A 203 -4.26 -2.58 8.76
C ARG A 203 -4.49 -2.58 7.25
N SER A 204 -3.91 -1.62 6.55
CA SER A 204 -3.98 -1.55 5.08
C SER A 204 -2.95 -2.47 4.44
N VAL A 205 -3.36 -3.22 3.42
CA VAL A 205 -2.50 -4.15 2.67
C VAL A 205 -2.98 -4.30 1.23
N VAL A 206 -2.10 -4.76 0.35
CA VAL A 206 -2.47 -5.35 -0.94
C VAL A 206 -2.32 -6.86 -0.85
N LEU A 207 -3.44 -7.56 -0.69
CA LEU A 207 -3.45 -9.01 -0.48
C LEU A 207 -2.85 -9.81 -1.65
N THR A 208 -2.98 -9.29 -2.86
CA THR A 208 -2.52 -9.93 -4.10
C THR A 208 -1.05 -9.66 -4.44
N GLU A 209 -0.31 -8.96 -3.57
CA GLU A 209 1.11 -8.75 -3.78
C GLU A 209 1.88 -10.07 -3.69
N ARG A 210 2.70 -10.33 -4.71
CA ARG A 210 3.52 -11.55 -4.75
C ARG A 210 4.70 -11.44 -3.78
N PRO A 211 4.99 -12.50 -3.02
CA PRO A 211 6.18 -12.51 -2.19
C PRO A 211 7.44 -12.52 -3.07
N ILE A 212 8.52 -11.96 -2.54
CA ILE A 212 9.84 -12.26 -3.07
C ILE A 212 10.29 -13.57 -2.44
N PRO A 213 10.79 -14.53 -3.24
CA PRO A 213 11.46 -15.71 -2.69
C PRO A 213 12.55 -15.22 -1.75
N THR A 214 12.48 -15.56 -0.47
CA THR A 214 13.48 -15.17 0.53
C THR A 214 14.83 -15.74 0.11
N GLN A 215 15.57 -15.01 -0.71
CA GLN A 215 16.99 -15.27 -0.92
C GLN A 215 17.66 -14.83 0.36
N SER A 216 18.51 -15.70 0.92
CA SER A 216 19.32 -15.28 2.04
C SER A 216 20.13 -14.07 1.58
N LEU A 217 19.95 -12.94 2.27
CA LEU A 217 20.79 -11.75 2.11
C LEU A 217 22.16 -11.99 2.75
N GLU A 218 22.64 -13.23 2.72
CA GLU A 218 23.96 -13.62 3.20
C GLU A 218 24.99 -12.86 2.37
N ASN A 219 25.79 -12.04 3.05
CA ASN A 219 26.81 -11.14 2.49
C ASN A 219 26.36 -9.75 2.02
N THR A 220 25.31 -9.17 2.62
CA THR A 220 25.05 -7.73 2.48
C THR A 220 25.76 -6.91 3.56
N ARG A 221 26.38 -5.79 3.17
CA ARG A 221 26.85 -4.74 4.08
C ARG A 221 25.73 -3.74 4.32
N LYS A 222 25.63 -3.22 5.54
CA LYS A 222 24.62 -2.22 5.93
C LYS A 222 25.20 -0.81 5.83
N LEU A 223 24.40 0.13 5.31
CA LEU A 223 24.71 1.55 5.28
C LEU A 223 23.52 2.30 5.89
N GLU A 224 23.75 2.98 7.01
CA GLU A 224 22.72 3.69 7.76
C GLU A 224 22.77 5.20 7.49
N PHE A 225 21.61 5.78 7.20
CA PHE A 225 21.41 7.21 7.11
C PHE A 225 20.42 7.60 8.20
N ARG A 226 20.83 8.42 9.17
CA ARG A 226 20.01 8.81 10.31
C ARG A 226 20.01 10.31 10.50
N ASN A 227 18.87 10.86 10.91
CA ASN A 227 18.77 12.22 11.38
C ASN A 227 19.55 12.41 12.70
N SER A 228 19.72 13.67 13.13
CA SER A 228 20.50 14.02 14.33
C SER A 228 19.67 14.87 15.28
N GLY A 229 18.81 14.22 16.08
CA GLY A 229 18.02 14.88 17.11
C GLY A 229 17.12 15.98 16.54
N VAL A 230 16.24 15.63 15.62
CA VAL A 230 15.28 16.57 15.00
C VAL A 230 14.13 16.80 15.95
N GLU A 231 13.90 18.05 16.33
CA GLU A 231 12.73 18.42 17.13
C GLU A 231 11.45 18.19 16.33
N LEU A 232 10.54 17.38 16.87
CA LEU A 232 9.30 17.00 16.22
C LEU A 232 8.27 18.13 16.29
N PRO A 233 7.45 18.33 15.24
CA PRO A 233 6.43 19.38 15.24
C PRO A 233 5.35 19.09 16.29
N TYR A 234 4.92 20.15 17.00
CA TYR A 234 3.88 20.03 18.02
C TYR A 234 2.47 20.04 17.44
N ASP A 235 2.28 20.87 16.43
CA ASP A 235 1.02 21.09 15.74
C ASP A 235 0.93 20.23 14.47
N ASP A 236 -0.10 20.49 13.67
CA ASP A 236 -0.36 19.83 12.41
C ASP A 236 0.45 20.42 11.23
N GLU A 237 1.51 21.18 11.50
CA GLU A 237 2.44 21.64 10.47
C GLU A 237 3.37 20.50 10.01
N THR A 238 3.61 20.47 8.71
CA THR A 238 4.53 19.50 8.11
C THR A 238 5.95 20.03 8.19
N LEU A 239 6.79 19.35 8.98
CA LEU A 239 8.21 19.62 9.07
C LEU A 239 8.96 18.79 8.03
N ILE A 240 9.66 19.46 7.12
CA ILE A 240 10.47 18.82 6.08
C ILE A 240 11.95 19.04 6.39
N TRP A 241 12.63 17.98 6.79
CA TRP A 241 14.02 18.01 7.26
C TRP A 241 14.97 17.41 6.23
N CYS A 242 16.04 18.14 5.92
CA CYS A 242 17.09 17.72 4.99
C CYS A 242 18.41 17.53 5.72
N LYS A 243 19.02 16.36 5.53
CA LYS A 243 20.36 16.04 6.04
C LYS A 243 21.24 15.46 4.94
N PHE A 244 22.48 15.93 4.86
CA PHE A 244 23.44 15.50 3.86
C PHE A 244 24.44 14.51 4.46
N PHE A 245 24.90 13.59 3.62
CA PHE A 245 25.84 12.55 3.99
C PHE A 245 26.92 12.44 2.93
N LYS A 246 28.16 12.30 3.39
CA LYS A 246 29.29 11.95 2.54
C LYS A 246 29.49 10.44 2.56
N LEU A 247 29.57 9.84 1.38
CA LEU A 247 29.81 8.40 1.24
C LEU A 247 31.31 8.10 1.21
N ASP A 248 31.68 7.01 1.88
CA ASP A 248 33.03 6.44 1.76
C ASP A 248 33.30 5.97 0.33
N LYS A 249 34.55 6.16 -0.13
CA LYS A 249 34.95 5.75 -1.47
C LYS A 249 34.89 4.23 -1.61
N MET A 250 33.98 3.74 -2.45
CA MET A 250 33.85 2.35 -2.85
C MET A 250 34.83 2.01 -3.96
N LYS A 251 35.51 0.87 -3.84
CA LYS A 251 36.50 0.39 -4.84
C LYS A 251 35.83 -0.13 -6.12
N ARG A 252 34.61 -0.66 -5.98
CA ARG A 252 33.82 -1.30 -7.04
C ARG A 252 32.37 -0.83 -6.94
N LYS A 253 31.64 -0.99 -8.04
CA LYS A 253 30.18 -0.84 -8.06
C LYS A 253 29.53 -1.80 -7.09
N ASN A 254 28.52 -1.32 -6.37
CA ASN A 254 27.68 -2.11 -5.48
C ASN A 254 26.23 -2.02 -5.95
N HIS A 255 25.40 -2.98 -5.53
CA HIS A 255 23.95 -2.92 -5.69
C HIS A 255 23.27 -2.83 -4.33
N ILE A 256 22.33 -1.89 -4.19
CA ILE A 256 21.34 -1.93 -3.11
C ILE A 256 20.32 -3.00 -3.49
N VAL A 257 20.08 -3.94 -2.56
CA VAL A 257 19.19 -5.10 -2.76
C VAL A 257 18.01 -5.11 -1.81
N LYS A 258 18.10 -4.34 -0.72
CA LYS A 258 17.02 -4.12 0.25
C LYS A 258 17.20 -2.74 0.90
N TYR A 259 16.10 -2.08 1.25
CA TYR A 259 16.11 -0.98 2.20
C TYR A 259 14.92 -1.05 3.17
N GLU A 260 15.11 -0.54 4.37
CA GLU A 260 14.10 -0.52 5.44
C GLU A 260 14.27 0.75 6.31
N PRO A 261 13.18 1.28 6.89
CA PRO A 261 13.26 2.40 7.81
C PRO A 261 13.97 1.99 9.09
N ILE A 262 14.61 2.95 9.74
CA ILE A 262 15.12 2.80 11.09
C ILE A 262 14.39 3.79 11.98
N PHE A 263 13.67 3.29 12.96
CA PHE A 263 12.96 4.13 13.91
C PHE A 263 13.79 4.35 15.16
N ASP A 264 13.84 5.59 15.62
CA ASP A 264 14.49 5.98 16.88
C ASP A 264 13.67 5.51 18.09
N SER A 265 12.33 5.62 17.99
CA SER A 265 11.40 5.21 19.03
C SER A 265 10.04 4.78 18.46
N SER A 266 9.20 4.17 19.28
CA SER A 266 7.80 3.86 18.93
C SER A 266 6.98 5.12 18.63
N TRP A 267 7.34 6.26 19.22
CA TRP A 267 6.67 7.55 19.00
C TRP A 267 7.06 8.17 17.67
N SER A 268 8.32 8.05 17.26
CA SER A 268 8.82 8.52 15.95
C SER A 268 7.98 7.99 14.78
N VAL A 269 7.54 6.72 14.88
CA VAL A 269 6.68 6.05 13.88
C VAL A 269 5.38 6.82 13.63
N GLN A 270 4.85 7.52 14.63
CA GLN A 270 3.59 8.25 14.52
C GLN A 270 3.73 9.56 13.73
N TYR A 271 4.92 10.18 13.75
CA TYR A 271 5.21 11.44 13.09
C TYR A 271 5.71 11.27 11.65
N LEU A 272 6.48 10.21 11.41
CA LEU A 272 7.10 9.96 10.11
C LEU A 272 6.06 9.65 9.02
N GLN A 273 6.09 10.44 7.95
CA GLN A 273 5.24 10.24 6.77
C GLN A 273 6.03 9.56 5.64
N TYR A 274 7.21 10.08 5.32
CA TYR A 274 8.10 9.47 4.34
C TYR A 274 9.55 9.94 4.50
N ILE A 275 10.48 9.07 4.08
CA ILE A 275 11.92 9.30 4.07
C ILE A 275 12.42 9.02 2.66
N THR A 276 13.08 9.98 2.02
CA THR A 276 13.59 9.83 0.66
C THR A 276 15.07 10.13 0.61
N LEU A 277 15.83 9.24 -0.02
CA LEU A 277 17.26 9.44 -0.31
C LEU A 277 17.44 9.88 -1.75
N TYR A 278 18.24 10.93 -1.92
CA TYR A 278 18.61 11.51 -3.20
C TYR A 278 20.12 11.42 -3.41
N GLU A 279 20.50 11.02 -4.62
CA GLU A 279 21.84 11.16 -5.19
C GLU A 279 22.07 12.63 -5.56
N CYS A 280 23.16 13.18 -5.05
CA CYS A 280 23.60 14.54 -5.34
C CYS A 280 24.72 14.54 -6.39
N HIS A 281 24.54 15.37 -7.42
CA HIS A 281 25.52 15.60 -8.46
C HIS A 281 26.46 16.75 -8.09
N GLY A 282 27.77 16.50 -8.18
CA GLY A 282 28.81 17.48 -7.89
C GLY A 282 29.66 17.15 -6.67
N SER A 283 30.76 17.89 -6.51
CA SER A 283 31.74 17.66 -5.44
C SER A 283 32.34 18.97 -4.92
N GLY A 284 31.47 19.96 -4.69
CA GLY A 284 31.87 21.28 -4.20
C GLY A 284 32.08 21.33 -2.67
N PRO A 285 32.82 22.34 -2.17
CA PRO A 285 33.02 22.55 -0.72
C PRO A 285 31.72 22.78 0.05
N GLU A 286 30.66 23.23 -0.63
CA GLU A 286 29.35 23.47 -0.05
C GLU A 286 28.64 22.17 0.38
N LEU A 287 28.65 21.13 -0.45
CA LEU A 287 28.11 19.81 -0.08
C LEU A 287 28.94 19.14 1.02
N GLU A 288 30.25 19.36 1.02
CA GLU A 288 31.13 18.88 2.09
C GLU A 288 30.78 19.55 3.43
N ALA A 289 30.60 20.88 3.45
CA ALA A 289 30.16 21.60 4.64
C ALA A 289 28.79 21.12 5.13
N LEU A 290 27.80 21.01 4.24
CA LEU A 290 26.46 20.52 4.59
C LEU A 290 26.46 19.09 5.14
N ALA A 291 27.37 18.23 4.66
CA ALA A 291 27.49 16.86 5.17
C ALA A 291 28.07 16.78 6.59
N HIS A 292 28.68 17.87 7.10
CA HIS A 292 29.14 17.97 8.49
C HIS A 292 28.10 18.59 9.44
N GLU A 293 27.04 19.19 8.91
CA GLU A 293 25.95 19.78 9.69
C GLU A 293 24.95 18.71 10.17
N PRO A 294 24.24 18.94 11.30
CA PRO A 294 23.23 18.01 11.81
C PRO A 294 21.97 17.88 10.91
N GLY A 295 21.84 18.76 9.92
CA GLY A 295 20.67 18.92 9.05
C GLY A 295 19.93 20.22 9.33
N GLN A 296 18.97 20.56 8.49
CA GLN A 296 18.13 21.75 8.62
C GLN A 296 16.80 21.55 7.90
N GLN A 297 15.84 22.46 8.11
CA GLN A 297 14.63 22.48 7.28
C GLN A 297 15.01 22.65 5.80
N CYS A 298 14.40 21.86 4.92
CA CYS A 298 14.77 21.84 3.50
C CYS A 298 14.59 23.20 2.82
N HIS A 299 13.58 23.98 3.21
CA HIS A 299 13.34 25.32 2.66
C HIS A 299 14.42 26.34 3.07
N ASN A 300 15.12 26.13 4.17
CA ASN A 300 16.17 27.03 4.66
C ASN A 300 17.49 26.87 3.90
N ILE A 301 17.60 25.88 3.00
CA ILE A 301 18.76 25.70 2.14
C ILE A 301 18.81 26.87 1.15
N ARG A 302 19.55 27.92 1.54
CA ARG A 302 19.57 29.27 0.94
C ARG A 302 19.89 29.30 -0.57
N ASN A 303 20.45 28.22 -1.10
CA ASN A 303 20.77 28.07 -2.51
C ASN A 303 19.80 27.07 -3.14
N SER A 304 18.80 27.59 -3.87
CA SER A 304 17.89 26.78 -4.69
C SER A 304 18.62 25.92 -5.74
N GLN A 305 19.89 26.22 -6.02
CA GLN A 305 20.77 25.39 -6.86
C GLN A 305 21.23 24.09 -6.17
N LEU A 306 21.35 24.04 -4.84
CA LEU A 306 21.74 22.81 -4.12
C LEU A 306 20.61 21.79 -4.03
N SER A 307 19.35 22.24 -3.93
CA SER A 307 18.23 21.33 -4.06
C SER A 307 18.12 20.77 -5.48
N GLN A 308 18.56 21.52 -6.49
CA GLN A 308 18.65 21.04 -7.87
C GLN A 308 19.82 20.06 -8.10
N THR A 309 20.88 20.09 -7.29
CA THR A 309 21.97 19.11 -7.42
C THR A 309 21.57 17.73 -6.90
N CYS A 310 20.65 17.65 -5.94
CA CYS A 310 20.16 16.40 -5.34
C CYS A 310 18.76 16.04 -5.84
N ASN A 311 18.66 15.54 -7.07
CA ASN A 311 17.38 15.30 -7.75
C ASN A 311 17.18 13.85 -8.24
N THR A 312 18.14 12.96 -7.95
CA THR A 312 18.10 11.58 -8.43
C THR A 312 17.69 10.67 -7.29
N TYR A 313 16.50 10.07 -7.36
CA TYR A 313 16.02 9.20 -6.30
C TYR A 313 16.87 7.92 -6.18
N ILE A 314 17.26 7.57 -4.95
CA ILE A 314 17.93 6.31 -4.60
C ILE A 314 16.93 5.34 -3.98
N ALA A 315 16.21 5.80 -2.96
CA ALA A 315 15.23 5.02 -2.23
C ALA A 315 14.17 5.96 -1.67
N SER A 316 12.94 5.48 -1.57
CA SER A 316 11.86 6.19 -0.87
C SER A 316 11.10 5.21 -0.01
N TRP A 317 10.95 5.56 1.25
CA TRP A 317 10.10 4.88 2.22
C TRP A 317 8.92 5.79 2.54
N SER A 318 7.75 5.21 2.77
CA SER A 318 6.56 5.94 3.18
C SER A 318 5.80 5.11 4.22
N ARG A 319 5.00 5.79 5.04
CA ARG A 319 4.24 5.20 6.13
C ARG A 319 3.43 3.99 5.66
N GLY A 320 3.36 2.98 6.53
CA GLY A 320 2.66 1.73 6.28
C GLY A 320 3.51 0.66 5.57
N ASN A 321 4.71 1.00 5.09
CA ASN A 321 5.65 0.02 4.54
C ASN A 321 6.68 -0.43 5.59
N SER A 322 7.00 -1.73 5.64
CA SER A 322 8.06 -2.26 6.51
C SER A 322 9.42 -2.25 5.83
N GLU A 323 9.50 -2.70 4.58
CA GLU A 323 10.75 -2.81 3.84
C GLU A 323 10.49 -2.93 2.34
N PHE A 324 11.51 -2.65 1.53
CA PHE A 324 11.49 -3.01 0.12
C PHE A 324 12.72 -3.84 -0.23
N ILE A 325 12.47 -5.06 -0.70
CA ILE A 325 13.48 -5.95 -1.26
C ILE A 325 13.38 -5.89 -2.78
N TYR A 326 14.51 -5.74 -3.47
CA TYR A 326 14.57 -5.78 -4.92
C TYR A 326 14.52 -7.23 -5.45
N PRO A 327 13.93 -7.50 -6.63
CA PRO A 327 13.96 -8.83 -7.27
C PRO A 327 15.38 -9.33 -7.55
N PRO A 328 15.65 -10.65 -7.53
CA PRO A 328 17.00 -11.22 -7.69
C PRO A 328 17.80 -10.74 -8.91
N GLU A 329 17.12 -10.36 -9.98
CA GLU A 329 17.68 -9.91 -11.24
C GLU A 329 17.95 -8.39 -11.31
N VAL A 330 17.49 -7.61 -10.33
CA VAL A 330 17.60 -6.13 -10.32
C VAL A 330 18.21 -5.61 -9.03
N GLY A 331 19.15 -4.66 -9.11
CA GLY A 331 19.67 -3.93 -7.95
C GLY A 331 19.90 -2.46 -8.28
N TYR A 332 19.74 -1.56 -7.31
CA TYR A 332 20.01 -0.14 -7.53
C TYR A 332 21.52 0.11 -7.48
N PRO A 333 22.15 0.68 -8.53
CA PRO A 333 23.59 0.86 -8.59
C PRO A 333 24.08 1.98 -7.68
N LEU A 334 25.08 1.65 -6.87
CA LEU A 334 25.77 2.58 -5.98
C LEU A 334 27.24 2.67 -6.41
N GLU A 335 27.63 3.84 -6.94
CA GLU A 335 28.97 4.08 -7.49
C GLU A 335 29.53 5.43 -7.01
N THR A 336 30.37 5.38 -5.96
CA THR A 336 30.86 6.61 -5.31
C THR A 336 31.93 7.37 -6.09
N ASN A 337 32.37 6.85 -7.23
CA ASN A 337 33.21 7.62 -8.15
C ASN A 337 32.43 8.76 -8.80
N ASN A 338 31.12 8.56 -9.03
CA ASN A 338 30.22 9.55 -9.62
C ASN A 338 29.33 10.21 -8.56
N MET A 339 28.95 9.46 -7.51
CA MET A 339 28.02 9.89 -6.46
C MET A 339 28.69 9.92 -5.08
N ARG A 340 29.17 11.09 -4.64
CA ARG A 340 29.85 11.21 -3.32
C ARG A 340 28.95 11.65 -2.19
N PHE A 341 27.85 12.31 -2.50
CA PHE A 341 26.95 12.89 -1.51
C PHE A 341 25.53 12.36 -1.70
N VAL A 342 24.86 12.18 -0.56
CA VAL A 342 23.46 11.77 -0.49
C VAL A 342 22.73 12.78 0.37
N MET A 343 21.53 13.18 -0.05
CA MET A 343 20.62 13.97 0.77
C MET A 343 19.46 13.07 1.22
N MET A 344 19.18 13.07 2.52
CA MET A 344 17.99 12.47 3.09
C MET A 344 16.98 13.57 3.40
N GLU A 345 15.80 13.45 2.80
CA GLU A 345 14.64 14.29 3.07
C GLU A 345 13.66 13.48 3.92
N THR A 346 13.29 14.01 5.09
CA THR A 346 12.36 13.37 6.03
C THR A 346 11.17 14.29 6.28
N HIS A 347 9.97 13.76 6.10
CA HIS A 347 8.73 14.48 6.37
C HIS A 347 8.12 14.01 7.68
N TYR A 348 7.97 14.93 8.62
CA TYR A 348 7.32 14.75 9.91
C TYR A 348 6.00 15.50 9.94
N ASN A 349 4.95 14.87 10.46
CA ASN A 349 3.66 15.51 10.65
C ASN A 349 2.93 14.91 11.86
N ASN A 350 2.39 15.75 12.74
CA ASN A 350 1.59 15.29 13.87
C ASN A 350 0.13 15.05 13.42
N LEU A 351 -0.24 13.80 13.18
CA LEU A 351 -1.62 13.45 12.79
C LEU A 351 -2.54 13.21 14.00
N ASN A 352 -2.01 13.14 15.23
CA ASN A 352 -2.78 12.85 16.44
C ASN A 352 -2.61 13.97 17.49
N ILE A 353 -3.26 15.11 17.23
CA ILE A 353 -3.15 16.35 18.01
C ILE A 353 -3.67 16.17 19.46
N ASP A 354 -4.56 15.20 19.70
CA ASP A 354 -5.23 14.99 21.00
C ASP A 354 -4.38 14.26 22.05
N PHE A 355 -3.15 13.85 21.73
CA PHE A 355 -2.23 13.32 22.74
C PHE A 355 -1.61 14.47 23.56
N GLU A 356 -2.36 14.93 24.55
CA GLU A 356 -2.01 16.00 25.52
C GLU A 356 -0.61 15.84 26.16
N GLN A 357 -0.06 14.63 26.24
CA GLN A 357 1.30 14.40 26.74
C GLN A 357 2.40 15.08 25.92
N PHE A 358 2.14 15.42 24.65
CA PHE A 358 3.12 16.04 23.75
C PHE A 358 3.27 17.56 23.87
N LYS A 359 2.35 18.25 24.56
CA LYS A 359 2.46 19.70 24.77
C LYS A 359 3.52 20.10 25.80
N ILE A 360 4.05 19.14 26.57
CA ILE A 360 4.84 19.42 27.78
C ILE A 360 6.34 19.11 27.58
N ASN A 361 6.71 18.20 26.67
CA ASN A 361 8.10 17.79 26.46
C ASN A 361 8.53 17.93 24.99
N HIS A 362 9.67 18.60 24.76
CA HIS A 362 10.35 18.62 23.46
C HIS A 362 10.76 17.20 23.08
N MET A 363 10.19 16.70 21.98
CA MET A 363 10.52 15.38 21.46
C MET A 363 11.48 15.48 20.31
N PHE A 364 12.41 14.53 20.25
CA PHE A 364 13.44 14.50 19.24
C PHE A 364 13.43 13.17 18.51
N ASP A 365 13.83 13.20 17.25
CA ASP A 365 13.92 12.03 16.40
C ASP A 365 15.28 11.92 15.69
N SER A 366 15.85 10.71 15.72
CA SER A 366 17.04 10.32 14.94
C SER A 366 16.77 9.14 14.00
N SER A 367 15.52 9.03 13.52
CA SER A 367 15.12 8.01 12.55
C SER A 367 15.76 8.24 11.18
N GLY A 368 15.65 7.25 10.31
CA GLY A 368 16.22 7.34 8.97
C GLY A 368 16.03 6.06 8.15
N LEU A 369 17.00 5.74 7.29
CA LEU A 369 16.92 4.62 6.35
C LEU A 369 18.18 3.74 6.41
N MET A 370 17.98 2.42 6.39
CA MET A 370 19.05 1.43 6.25
C MET A 370 19.05 0.84 4.85
N LEU A 371 20.20 0.90 4.17
CA LEU A 371 20.41 0.24 2.89
C LEU A 371 21.24 -1.03 3.08
N HIS A 372 20.83 -2.12 2.44
CA HIS A 372 21.58 -3.36 2.34
C HIS A 372 22.23 -3.45 0.96
N ILE A 373 23.56 -3.43 0.94
CA ILE A 373 24.36 -3.37 -0.28
C ILE A 373 25.19 -4.64 -0.46
N THR A 374 25.38 -5.05 -1.72
CA THR A 374 26.22 -6.20 -2.08
C THR A 374 27.17 -5.86 -3.22
N GLU A 375 28.34 -6.49 -3.21
CA GLU A 375 29.29 -6.45 -4.34
C GLU A 375 28.90 -7.44 -5.45
N LYS A 376 28.00 -8.40 -5.17
CA LYS A 376 27.49 -9.35 -6.17
C LYS A 376 26.41 -8.67 -7.01
N LEU A 377 26.84 -8.09 -8.13
CA LEU A 377 25.96 -7.38 -9.04
C LEU A 377 24.86 -8.30 -9.60
N ARG A 378 23.64 -7.80 -9.60
CA ARG A 378 22.49 -8.39 -10.29
C ARG A 378 22.52 -8.00 -11.77
N THR A 379 21.69 -8.66 -12.58
CA THR A 379 21.68 -8.51 -14.04
C THR A 379 21.38 -7.09 -14.49
N HIS A 380 20.45 -6.40 -13.81
CA HIS A 380 19.93 -5.11 -14.22
C HIS A 380 20.15 -4.03 -13.18
N ASP A 381 20.56 -2.85 -13.64
CA ASP A 381 20.60 -1.63 -12.83
C ASP A 381 19.20 -1.01 -12.75
N ALA A 382 18.68 -0.88 -11.54
CA ALA A 382 17.43 -0.16 -11.29
C ALA A 382 17.61 1.36 -11.34
N GLY A 383 16.61 2.04 -11.89
CA GLY A 383 16.33 3.45 -11.66
C GLY A 383 15.01 3.63 -10.90
N LEU A 384 14.85 4.79 -10.30
CA LEU A 384 13.63 5.25 -9.65
C LEU A 384 13.22 6.57 -10.29
N MET A 385 12.01 6.63 -10.84
CA MET A 385 11.48 7.83 -11.48
C MET A 385 10.14 8.21 -10.86
N SER A 386 9.94 9.50 -10.60
CA SER A 386 8.63 10.04 -10.20
C SER A 386 7.88 10.60 -11.42
N ILE A 387 6.61 10.23 -11.54
CA ILE A 387 5.70 10.66 -12.62
C ILE A 387 4.49 11.29 -11.96
N GLY A 388 4.09 12.50 -12.35
CA GLY A 388 3.06 13.18 -11.58
C GLY A 388 2.79 14.62 -11.93
N ILE A 389 2.00 15.25 -11.08
CA ILE A 389 1.86 16.70 -11.02
C ILE A 389 2.96 17.22 -10.13
N GLU A 390 3.66 18.26 -10.59
CA GLU A 390 4.64 18.95 -9.74
C GLU A 390 3.91 19.52 -8.50
N PRO A 391 4.37 19.22 -7.26
CA PRO A 391 3.67 19.60 -6.05
C PRO A 391 3.84 21.10 -5.76
N ASN A 392 3.06 21.91 -6.46
CA ASN A 392 3.03 23.36 -6.33
C ASN A 392 1.60 23.91 -6.47
N TRP A 393 1.47 25.20 -6.16
CA TRP A 393 0.18 25.89 -6.06
C TRP A 393 -0.59 25.99 -7.40
N HIS A 394 0.02 25.69 -8.55
CA HIS A 394 -0.70 25.65 -9.82
C HIS A 394 -1.71 24.49 -9.87
N HIS A 395 -1.52 23.46 -9.05
CA HIS A 395 -2.50 22.39 -8.87
C HIS A 395 -3.59 22.85 -7.89
N ILE A 396 -4.79 23.13 -8.41
CA ILE A 396 -5.93 23.58 -7.61
C ILE A 396 -6.98 22.48 -7.55
N ILE A 397 -7.42 22.13 -6.34
CA ILE A 397 -8.45 21.14 -6.07
C ILE A 397 -9.63 21.84 -5.38
N PRO A 398 -10.82 21.88 -6.01
CA PRO A 398 -11.98 22.57 -5.46
C PRO A 398 -12.54 21.86 -4.21
N PRO A 399 -13.12 22.62 -3.25
CA PRO A 399 -13.76 22.05 -2.07
C PRO A 399 -15.12 21.40 -2.39
N SER A 400 -15.61 20.59 -1.44
CA SER A 400 -16.98 20.07 -1.40
C SER A 400 -17.38 19.23 -2.61
N GLN A 401 -16.43 18.55 -3.25
CA GLN A 401 -16.67 17.63 -4.36
C GLN A 401 -16.44 16.19 -3.91
N LYS A 402 -17.37 15.29 -4.22
CA LYS A 402 -17.17 13.85 -4.00
C LYS A 402 -16.05 13.25 -4.85
N ARG A 403 -15.73 13.90 -5.97
CA ARG A 403 -14.80 13.38 -6.96
C ARG A 403 -14.17 14.50 -7.78
N VAL A 404 -12.88 14.74 -7.56
CA VAL A 404 -12.05 15.62 -8.39
C VAL A 404 -10.95 14.80 -9.03
N VAL A 405 -10.75 14.93 -10.34
CA VAL A 405 -9.66 14.25 -11.05
C VAL A 405 -8.54 15.24 -11.32
N SER A 406 -7.30 14.84 -11.07
CA SER A 406 -6.12 15.57 -11.51
C SER A 406 -5.16 14.64 -12.22
N GLN A 407 -4.50 15.14 -13.26
CA GLN A 407 -3.61 14.36 -14.11
C GLN A 407 -2.26 15.05 -14.27
N GLY A 408 -1.20 14.28 -14.03
CA GLY A 408 0.19 14.63 -14.33
C GLY A 408 0.69 13.83 -15.52
N HIS A 409 1.41 14.48 -16.44
CA HIS A 409 1.80 13.90 -17.72
C HIS A 409 3.32 13.83 -17.87
N CYS A 410 3.81 12.64 -18.17
CA CYS A 410 5.08 12.44 -18.85
C CYS A 410 4.83 12.29 -20.35
N ILE A 411 5.03 13.38 -21.10
CA ILE A 411 4.69 13.45 -22.53
C ILE A 411 5.67 12.66 -23.40
N GLU A 412 5.24 12.36 -24.62
CA GLU A 412 5.95 11.53 -25.60
C GLU A 412 7.32 12.10 -25.98
N GLN A 413 7.49 13.42 -25.91
CA GLN A 413 8.77 14.10 -26.16
C GLN A 413 9.80 13.78 -25.06
N CYS A 414 9.36 13.67 -23.81
CA CYS A 414 10.23 13.32 -22.68
C CYS A 414 10.71 11.87 -22.80
N THR A 415 9.78 10.93 -23.00
CA THR A 415 10.11 9.50 -23.13
C THR A 415 10.84 9.20 -24.44
N GLY A 416 10.44 9.82 -25.55
CA GLY A 416 11.03 9.63 -26.88
C GLY A 416 12.49 10.03 -26.97
N SER A 417 12.90 11.07 -26.24
CA SER A 417 14.29 11.56 -26.25
C SER A 417 15.19 10.94 -25.18
N LEU A 418 14.60 10.39 -24.10
CA LEU A 418 15.36 9.97 -22.91
C LEU A 418 15.28 8.48 -22.60
N PHE A 419 14.33 7.73 -23.18
CA PHE A 419 14.32 6.27 -23.08
C PHE A 419 15.22 5.64 -24.15
N PRO A 420 15.82 4.48 -23.86
CA PRO A 420 16.60 3.75 -24.84
C PRO A 420 15.67 3.13 -25.89
N THR A 421 16.21 2.70 -27.02
CA THR A 421 15.44 2.14 -28.14
C THR A 421 14.55 0.95 -27.74
N GLU A 422 15.04 0.13 -26.82
CA GLU A 422 14.34 -1.01 -26.25
C GLU A 422 13.34 -0.60 -25.16
N GLY A 423 13.31 0.65 -24.74
CA GLY A 423 12.48 1.14 -23.65
C GLY A 423 12.95 0.70 -22.27
N ILE A 424 12.14 1.02 -21.26
CA ILE A 424 12.36 0.64 -19.87
C ILE A 424 11.33 -0.40 -19.43
N ASN A 425 11.70 -1.17 -18.42
CA ASN A 425 10.91 -2.24 -17.82
C ASN A 425 10.56 -1.83 -16.39
N ILE A 426 9.31 -1.43 -16.17
CA ILE A 426 8.80 -1.05 -14.85
C ILE A 426 8.39 -2.33 -14.12
N PHE A 427 8.90 -2.53 -12.91
CA PHE A 427 8.66 -3.75 -12.13
C PHE A 427 8.01 -3.51 -10.77
N ALA A 428 8.04 -2.27 -10.27
CA ALA A 428 7.31 -1.90 -9.05
C ALA A 428 6.88 -0.43 -9.09
N THR A 429 5.78 -0.12 -8.41
CA THR A 429 5.24 1.25 -8.33
C THR A 429 4.75 1.59 -6.93
N MET A 430 4.87 2.85 -6.53
CA MET A 430 4.30 3.40 -5.29
C MET A 430 3.54 4.69 -5.63
N SER A 431 2.27 4.77 -5.24
CA SER A 431 1.47 5.99 -5.35
C SER A 431 1.64 6.87 -4.13
N ARG A 432 1.73 8.19 -4.33
CA ARG A 432 1.77 9.21 -3.28
C ARG A 432 0.69 10.27 -3.50
N THR A 433 -0.19 10.37 -2.51
CA THR A 433 -1.14 11.47 -2.29
C THR A 433 -1.04 11.90 -0.83
N HIS A 434 -1.67 13.01 -0.45
CA HIS A 434 -1.91 13.33 0.95
C HIS A 434 -3.31 12.84 1.35
N GLN A 435 -3.96 13.54 2.29
CA GLN A 435 -5.09 13.03 3.07
C GLN A 435 -6.38 12.78 2.29
N ILE A 436 -6.61 13.47 1.17
CA ILE A 436 -7.88 13.43 0.44
C ILE A 436 -7.83 12.57 -0.82
N GLY A 437 -6.70 11.93 -1.11
CA GLY A 437 -6.58 10.97 -2.22
C GLY A 437 -7.37 9.68 -1.97
N VAL A 438 -8.14 9.24 -2.97
CA VAL A 438 -9.00 8.04 -2.90
C VAL A 438 -8.74 7.03 -4.02
N GLU A 439 -8.32 7.48 -5.21
CA GLU A 439 -7.92 6.59 -6.30
C GLU A 439 -6.64 7.09 -6.97
N VAL A 440 -5.78 6.18 -7.44
CA VAL A 440 -4.60 6.49 -8.25
C VAL A 440 -4.46 5.49 -9.40
N LYS A 441 -4.12 5.99 -10.59
CA LYS A 441 -3.77 5.18 -11.75
C LYS A 441 -2.50 5.69 -12.41
N LEU A 442 -1.66 4.77 -12.88
CA LEU A 442 -0.60 5.08 -13.84
C LEU A 442 -0.98 4.51 -15.20
N ARG A 443 -1.45 5.39 -16.08
CA ARG A 443 -1.91 5.05 -17.42
C ARG A 443 -0.73 5.10 -18.39
N GLN A 444 -0.78 4.25 -19.41
CA GLN A 444 0.22 4.21 -20.48
C GLN A 444 -0.48 4.32 -21.83
N ILE A 445 -0.08 5.31 -22.61
CA ILE A 445 -0.63 5.58 -23.94
C ILE A 445 0.50 5.41 -24.94
N ARG A 446 0.28 4.57 -25.94
CA ARG A 446 1.20 4.39 -27.07
C ARG A 446 0.54 4.97 -28.30
N GLU A 447 1.14 6.02 -28.85
CA GLU A 447 0.54 6.80 -29.94
C GLU A 447 -0.87 7.30 -29.55
N THR A 448 -1.92 6.74 -30.15
CA THR A 448 -3.32 7.10 -29.86
C THR A 448 -4.05 6.06 -29.01
N ARG A 449 -3.41 4.93 -28.68
CA ARG A 449 -4.03 3.81 -27.97
C ARG A 449 -3.63 3.79 -26.50
N GLU A 450 -4.63 3.79 -25.63
CA GLU A 450 -4.43 3.48 -24.22
C GLU A 450 -4.22 1.97 -24.03
N LEU A 451 -3.11 1.62 -23.38
CA LEU A 451 -2.80 0.26 -22.95
C LEU A 451 -3.43 0.00 -21.57
N ALA A 452 -3.37 -1.24 -21.10
CA ALA A 452 -3.74 -1.53 -19.73
C ALA A 452 -2.92 -0.64 -18.77
N PRO A 453 -3.53 -0.04 -17.74
CA PRO A 453 -2.81 0.80 -16.79
C PRO A 453 -1.74 -0.03 -16.09
N ILE A 454 -0.56 0.58 -15.87
CA ILE A 454 0.57 -0.05 -15.17
C ILE A 454 0.18 -0.36 -13.72
N ILE A 455 -0.53 0.56 -13.08
CA ILE A 455 -1.19 0.34 -11.79
C ILE A 455 -2.53 1.06 -11.80
N ALA A 456 -3.52 0.48 -11.13
CA ALA A 456 -4.79 1.11 -10.82
C ALA A 456 -5.20 0.66 -9.42
N ASP A 457 -5.32 1.62 -8.51
CA ASP A 457 -5.86 1.39 -7.18
C ASP A 457 -7.01 2.36 -6.94
N SER A 458 -8.22 1.82 -6.82
CA SER A 458 -9.43 2.61 -6.60
C SER A 458 -9.80 2.76 -5.12
N ASN A 459 -8.92 2.37 -4.20
CA ASN A 459 -9.17 2.42 -2.78
C ASN A 459 -7.88 2.71 -2.00
N ILE A 460 -7.07 3.67 -2.44
CA ILE A 460 -5.78 3.95 -1.77
C ILE A 460 -5.98 4.39 -0.31
N ASP A 461 -4.98 4.14 0.53
CA ASP A 461 -4.90 4.68 1.88
C ASP A 461 -3.69 5.61 1.97
N PRO A 462 -3.87 6.92 2.24
CA PRO A 462 -2.75 7.84 2.44
C PRO A 462 -1.75 7.39 3.52
N ASN A 463 -2.18 6.58 4.49
CA ASN A 463 -1.32 6.04 5.55
C ASN A 463 -0.60 4.73 5.16
N TYR A 464 -0.84 4.21 3.95
CA TYR A 464 -0.22 3.01 3.40
C TYR A 464 0.20 3.23 1.95
N GLN A 465 1.44 3.67 1.78
CA GLN A 465 2.03 3.97 0.48
C GLN A 465 3.28 3.12 0.25
N ALA A 466 3.08 1.82 0.04
CA ALA A 466 4.17 0.89 -0.21
C ALA A 466 4.48 0.74 -1.72
N PHE A 467 5.74 0.42 -2.03
CA PHE A 467 6.09 -0.05 -3.38
C PHE A 467 5.49 -1.44 -3.59
N ARG A 468 4.59 -1.51 -4.56
CA ARG A 468 3.96 -2.75 -5.00
C ARG A 468 4.69 -3.30 -6.18
N ARG A 469 4.99 -4.60 -6.14
CA ARG A 469 5.54 -5.31 -7.29
C ARG A 469 4.45 -5.58 -8.31
N LEU A 470 4.75 -5.32 -9.57
CA LEU A 470 3.84 -5.64 -10.66
C LEU A 470 3.83 -7.15 -10.88
N THR A 471 2.64 -7.72 -11.09
CA THR A 471 2.48 -9.15 -11.41
C THR A 471 3.26 -9.54 -12.67
N GLN A 472 3.33 -8.60 -13.62
CA GLN A 472 4.13 -8.69 -14.83
C GLN A 472 4.87 -7.37 -15.02
N VAL A 473 6.13 -7.46 -15.42
CA VAL A 473 6.95 -6.30 -15.75
C VAL A 473 6.34 -5.58 -16.94
N THR A 474 6.06 -4.28 -16.81
CA THR A 474 5.44 -3.48 -17.87
C THR A 474 6.48 -2.69 -18.63
N ARG A 475 6.50 -2.85 -19.95
CA ARG A 475 7.47 -2.19 -20.83
C ARG A 475 6.95 -0.85 -21.34
N SER A 476 7.71 0.21 -21.10
CA SER A 476 7.45 1.55 -21.62
C SER A 476 8.49 1.90 -22.68
N LEU A 477 8.04 2.16 -23.90
CA LEU A 477 8.88 2.43 -25.06
C LEU A 477 9.11 3.93 -25.24
N PRO A 478 10.14 4.34 -26.01
CA PRO A 478 10.27 5.71 -26.46
C PRO A 478 8.96 6.21 -27.09
N SER A 479 8.61 7.45 -26.77
CA SER A 479 7.36 8.11 -27.22
C SER A 479 6.06 7.54 -26.65
N ASP A 480 6.12 6.62 -25.68
CA ASP A 480 4.95 6.34 -24.85
C ASP A 480 4.67 7.53 -23.91
N ARG A 481 3.40 7.84 -23.68
CA ARG A 481 2.97 8.83 -22.70
C ARG A 481 2.55 8.12 -21.41
N LEU A 482 3.12 8.54 -20.28
CA LEU A 482 2.73 8.06 -18.96
C LEU A 482 1.90 9.13 -18.25
N ILE A 483 0.75 8.75 -17.72
CA ILE A 483 -0.16 9.69 -17.05
C ILE A 483 -0.44 9.17 -15.64
N ALA A 484 -0.01 9.94 -14.63
CA ALA A 484 -0.45 9.74 -13.26
C ALA A 484 -1.80 10.44 -13.09
N GLU A 485 -2.85 9.68 -12.81
CA GLU A 485 -4.20 10.18 -12.56
C GLU A 485 -4.54 9.94 -11.10
N CYS A 486 -4.85 11.00 -10.36
CA CYS A 486 -5.29 10.94 -8.98
C CYS A 486 -6.72 11.43 -8.86
N VAL A 487 -7.50 10.77 -8.02
CA VAL A 487 -8.87 11.14 -7.69
C VAL A 487 -8.92 11.52 -6.22
N TYR A 488 -9.56 12.65 -5.94
CA TYR A 488 -9.70 13.20 -4.60
C TYR A 488 -11.17 13.30 -4.18
N ASP A 489 -11.44 13.06 -2.90
CA ASP A 489 -12.72 13.38 -2.24
C ASP A 489 -12.52 14.61 -1.35
N THR A 490 -13.05 15.75 -1.79
CA THR A 490 -13.00 17.02 -1.05
C THR A 490 -14.29 17.33 -0.31
N SER A 491 -15.19 16.36 -0.12
CA SER A 491 -16.47 16.58 0.57
C SER A 491 -16.31 17.16 1.98
N SER A 492 -15.19 16.87 2.65
CA SER A 492 -14.85 17.38 3.98
C SER A 492 -14.15 18.75 3.98
N ARG A 493 -13.69 19.24 2.81
CA ARG A 493 -12.96 20.50 2.69
C ARG A 493 -13.92 21.66 2.39
N GLN A 494 -13.76 22.75 3.14
CA GLN A 494 -14.54 23.98 2.96
C GLN A 494 -13.88 24.99 2.01
N ALA A 495 -12.55 24.93 1.89
CA ALA A 495 -11.76 25.82 1.04
C ALA A 495 -10.98 25.03 -0.01
N ILE A 496 -10.49 25.73 -1.03
CA ILE A 496 -9.60 25.13 -2.05
C ILE A 496 -8.42 24.45 -1.39
N THR A 497 -8.04 23.30 -1.92
CA THR A 497 -6.80 22.61 -1.55
C THR A 497 -5.82 22.82 -2.69
N LEU A 498 -4.61 23.26 -2.37
CA LEU A 498 -3.54 23.48 -3.35
C LEU A 498 -2.62 22.26 -3.40
N GLY A 499 -1.90 22.09 -4.50
CA GLY A 499 -0.79 21.17 -4.58
C GLY A 499 0.42 21.72 -3.83
N GLY A 500 1.15 20.83 -3.16
CA GLY A 500 2.32 21.22 -2.40
C GLY A 500 2.86 20.09 -1.53
N PRO A 501 3.97 20.33 -0.80
CA PRO A 501 4.63 19.31 0.00
C PRO A 501 4.00 19.09 1.38
N SER A 502 3.11 19.98 1.87
CA SER A 502 2.47 19.86 3.18
C SER A 502 1.28 18.91 3.20
N MET A 503 1.01 18.26 4.33
CA MET A 503 -0.17 17.39 4.52
C MET A 503 -1.51 18.14 4.46
N LYS A 504 -1.51 19.47 4.59
CA LYS A 504 -2.69 20.33 4.37
C LYS A 504 -2.98 20.56 2.89
N GLU A 505 -1.93 20.52 2.08
CA GLU A 505 -1.93 20.55 0.62
C GLU A 505 -2.09 19.13 0.06
N GLU A 506 -2.04 18.97 -1.26
CA GLU A 506 -2.13 17.67 -1.92
C GLU A 506 -0.99 17.37 -2.87
N SER A 507 -0.85 16.09 -3.21
CA SER A 507 0.12 15.61 -4.17
C SER A 507 -0.51 14.57 -5.10
N CYS A 508 -0.01 14.49 -6.33
CA CYS A 508 -0.33 13.44 -7.28
C CYS A 508 0.95 12.89 -7.90
N MET A 509 1.55 11.89 -7.29
CA MET A 509 2.78 11.28 -7.79
C MET A 509 2.69 9.76 -7.81
N VAL A 510 3.27 9.16 -8.84
CA VAL A 510 3.55 7.73 -8.91
C VAL A 510 5.05 7.55 -9.10
N PHE A 511 5.66 6.86 -8.17
CA PHE A 511 7.05 6.44 -8.23
C PHE A 511 7.13 5.10 -8.92
N ALA A 512 7.95 5.00 -9.97
CA ALA A 512 8.18 3.78 -10.74
C ALA A 512 9.62 3.33 -10.56
N LEU A 513 9.79 2.09 -10.11
CA LEU A 513 11.07 1.38 -10.16
C LEU A 513 11.16 0.62 -11.48
N TYR A 514 12.26 0.83 -12.19
CA TYR A 514 12.43 0.31 -13.55
C TYR A 514 13.88 -0.07 -13.86
N TYR A 515 14.10 -0.79 -14.95
CA TYR A 515 15.43 -1.00 -15.54
C TYR A 515 15.38 -0.98 -17.08
N PRO A 516 16.48 -0.66 -17.77
CA PRO A 516 17.75 -0.18 -17.24
C PRO A 516 17.65 1.25 -16.67
N LYS A 517 18.48 1.59 -15.65
CA LYS A 517 18.58 2.94 -15.05
C LYS A 517 18.81 3.99 -16.14
N GLN A 518 17.99 5.05 -16.17
CA GLN A 518 18.22 6.20 -17.04
C GLN A 518 19.10 7.24 -16.34
N LYS A 519 19.96 7.93 -17.11
CA LYS A 519 20.87 8.96 -16.58
C LYS A 519 20.25 10.35 -16.47
N LYS A 520 19.25 10.64 -17.29
CA LYS A 520 18.73 12.01 -17.50
C LYS A 520 17.27 12.20 -17.08
N LEU A 521 16.49 11.11 -17.01
CA LEU A 521 15.07 11.18 -16.67
C LEU A 521 14.83 10.51 -15.32
N THR A 522 14.87 11.32 -14.25
CA THR A 522 14.61 10.90 -12.86
C THR A 522 13.28 11.43 -12.33
N SER A 523 12.79 12.54 -12.90
CA SER A 523 11.49 13.11 -12.60
C SER A 523 10.82 13.50 -13.91
N CYS A 524 9.57 13.11 -14.09
CA CYS A 524 8.78 13.45 -15.27
C CYS A 524 7.43 14.00 -14.81
N HIS A 525 7.39 15.31 -14.54
CA HIS A 525 6.24 16.00 -13.99
C HIS A 525 5.67 16.98 -15.00
N SER A 526 4.39 17.31 -14.83
CA SER A 526 3.75 18.43 -15.50
C SER A 526 3.04 19.32 -14.49
N SER A 527 2.85 20.58 -14.83
CA SER A 527 2.04 21.52 -14.06
C SER A 527 1.11 22.30 -15.01
N PRO A 528 -0.09 22.69 -14.55
CA PRO A 528 -0.92 23.63 -15.30
C PRO A 528 -0.14 24.91 -15.60
N SER A 529 -0.31 25.47 -16.80
CA SER A 529 0.39 26.72 -17.13
C SER A 529 -0.09 27.85 -16.22
N LEU A 530 0.85 28.68 -15.75
CA LEU A 530 0.55 29.83 -14.90
C LEU A 530 -0.56 30.72 -15.51
N SER A 531 -0.52 30.95 -16.82
CA SER A 531 -1.55 31.72 -17.53
C SER A 531 -2.95 31.11 -17.42
N THR A 532 -3.06 29.78 -17.53
CA THR A 532 -4.34 29.07 -17.41
C THR A 532 -4.86 29.16 -15.98
N VAL A 533 -3.97 29.01 -14.99
CA VAL A 533 -4.32 29.11 -13.57
C VAL A 533 -4.84 30.51 -13.25
N LEU A 534 -4.10 31.56 -13.62
CA LEU A 534 -4.50 32.95 -13.37
C LEU A 534 -5.84 33.29 -14.03
N HIS A 535 -6.02 32.89 -15.29
CA HIS A 535 -7.28 33.09 -16.00
C HIS A 535 -8.45 32.36 -15.31
N SER A 536 -8.22 31.15 -14.79
CA SER A 536 -9.25 30.41 -14.02
C SER A 536 -9.66 31.09 -12.72
N LEU A 537 -8.76 31.91 -12.15
CA LEU A 537 -9.01 32.72 -10.96
C LEU A 537 -9.56 34.12 -11.28
N GLY A 538 -9.79 34.44 -12.56
CA GLY A 538 -10.24 35.76 -13.00
C GLY A 538 -9.15 36.84 -12.98
N ILE A 539 -7.87 36.44 -12.97
CA ILE A 539 -6.73 37.36 -12.99
C ILE A 539 -6.22 37.47 -14.44
N GLU A 540 -6.47 38.61 -15.08
CA GLU A 540 -6.05 38.85 -16.47
C GLU A 540 -4.61 39.37 -16.60
N TYR A 541 -4.09 40.07 -15.58
CA TYR A 541 -2.74 40.64 -15.57
C TYR A 541 -2.11 40.56 -14.17
N LEU A 542 -0.89 40.03 -14.09
CA LEU A 542 -0.01 40.21 -12.94
C LEU A 542 0.88 41.43 -13.21
N ASN A 543 0.67 42.52 -12.49
CA ASN A 543 1.67 43.60 -12.49
C ASN A 543 2.90 43.09 -11.73
N ALA A 544 4.01 43.01 -12.46
CA ALA A 544 5.32 42.56 -11.96
C ALA A 544 5.91 43.53 -10.93
#